data_AF-A0A2T0UUS7-F1
#
_entry.id   AF-A0A2T0UUS7-F1
#
_cell.length_a   1.000
_cell.length_b   1.000
_cell.length_c   1.000
_cell.angle_alpha   90.00
_cell.angle_beta   90.00
_cell.angle_gamma   90.00
#
_symmetry.space_group_name_H-M   'P 1'
#
loop_
_entity.id
_entity.type
_entity.pdbx_description
1 polymer ?
#
loop_
_entity_poly.entity_id
_entity_poly.type
_entity_poly.pdbx_seq_one_letter_code
_entity_poly.pdbx_strand_id
1 'polypeptide(L)'
;MNGTEEIDLVGDALPLEIVDIDGQRLTFTWYFLSGVDRLTVTASGDHLGVVEQLESNSPRLLPDSDWSDWLDTDGRADRVVAAAQRQWHHRGEIVADRALREGGQL
;
A
#
# COMPACT_ATOMS: atom_id res chain seq x y z
N MET A 1 16.19 -18.13 20.97
CA MET A 1 14.92 -18.25 20.22
C MET A 1 14.66 -16.87 19.63
N ASN A 2 14.98 -16.66 18.35
CA ASN A 2 14.59 -15.43 17.66
C ASN A 2 13.20 -15.71 17.08
N GLY A 3 12.17 -15.20 17.75
CA GLY A 3 10.84 -15.16 17.17
C GLY A 3 10.85 -14.07 16.11
N THR A 4 10.73 -14.44 14.85
CA THR A 4 10.23 -13.54 13.82
C THR A 4 8.82 -13.18 14.28
N GLU A 5 8.61 -11.96 14.77
CA GLU A 5 7.28 -11.42 14.96
C GLU A 5 6.65 -11.30 13.58
N GLU A 6 6.03 -12.38 13.11
CA GLU A 6 4.98 -12.30 12.09
C GLU A 6 3.91 -11.39 12.71
N ILE A 7 3.93 -10.12 12.31
CA ILE A 7 2.83 -9.22 12.58
C ILE A 7 1.64 -9.85 11.87
N ASP A 8 0.78 -10.50 12.64
CA ASP A 8 -0.49 -11.02 12.15
C ASP A 8 -1.30 -9.79 11.70
N LEU A 9 -1.25 -9.48 10.40
CA LEU A 9 -1.93 -8.35 9.76
C LEU A 9 -3.44 -8.67 9.71
N VAL A 10 -4.07 -8.84 10.86
CA VAL A 10 -5.52 -8.99 11.00
C VAL A 10 -6.15 -7.60 10.89
N GLY A 11 -6.08 -7.04 9.69
CA GLY A 11 -6.82 -5.86 9.25
C GLY A 11 -7.57 -6.19 7.97
N ASP A 12 -8.65 -5.46 7.66
CA ASP A 12 -9.31 -5.57 6.36
C ASP A 12 -8.30 -5.26 5.26
N ALA A 13 -7.81 -6.31 4.60
CA ALA A 13 -6.89 -6.20 3.48
C ALA A 13 -7.70 -5.93 2.22
N LEU A 14 -7.53 -4.75 1.63
CA LEU A 14 -8.10 -4.44 0.33
C LEU A 14 -6.98 -4.44 -0.72
N PRO A 15 -6.88 -5.46 -1.58
CA PRO A 15 -5.99 -5.40 -2.72
C PRO A 15 -6.48 -4.30 -3.67
N LEU A 16 -5.57 -3.43 -4.06
CA LEU A 16 -5.81 -2.36 -5.02
C LEU A 16 -5.18 -2.73 -6.36
N GLU A 17 -5.05 -1.76 -7.27
CA GLU A 17 -4.61 -2.04 -8.63
C GLU A 17 -3.11 -2.38 -8.71
N ILE A 18 -2.79 -3.11 -9.77
CA ILE A 18 -1.42 -3.39 -10.17
C ILE A 18 -0.93 -2.23 -11.04
N VAL A 19 0.23 -1.67 -10.69
CA VAL A 19 0.88 -0.57 -11.42
C VAL A 19 2.26 -1.02 -11.88
N ASP A 20 2.60 -0.75 -13.14
CA ASP A 20 3.96 -0.95 -13.64
C ASP A 20 4.78 0.33 -13.44
N ILE A 21 5.93 0.20 -12.77
CA ILE A 21 6.89 1.29 -12.58
C ILE A 21 8.27 0.76 -13.01
N ASP A 22 8.81 1.33 -14.08
CA ASP A 22 10.11 0.96 -14.65
C ASP A 22 10.28 -0.55 -14.92
N GLY A 23 9.22 -1.19 -15.42
CA GLY A 23 9.23 -2.63 -15.72
C GLY A 23 9.07 -3.51 -14.49
N GLN A 24 8.90 -2.92 -13.30
CA GLN A 24 8.54 -3.64 -12.09
C GLN A 24 7.03 -3.55 -11.86
N ARG A 25 6.40 -4.73 -11.78
CA ARG A 25 4.98 -4.83 -11.47
C ARG A 25 4.78 -4.72 -9.97
N LEU A 26 4.12 -3.66 -9.54
CA LEU A 26 3.83 -3.35 -8.15
C LEU A 26 2.36 -3.60 -7.85
N THR A 27 2.10 -4.29 -6.74
CA THR A 27 0.76 -4.48 -6.18
C THR A 27 0.66 -3.68 -4.90
N PHE A 28 -0.43 -2.95 -4.76
CA PHE A 28 -0.71 -2.10 -3.62
C PHE A 28 -1.82 -2.75 -2.79
N THR A 29 -1.59 -2.97 -1.50
CA THR A 29 -2.60 -3.53 -0.60
C THR A 29 -2.81 -2.58 0.56
N TRP A 30 -4.04 -2.11 0.73
CA TRP A 30 -4.42 -1.27 1.85
C TRP A 30 -4.72 -2.11 3.09
N TYR A 31 -4.25 -1.62 4.24
CA TYR A 31 -4.53 -2.17 5.55
C TYR A 31 -4.92 -1.04 6.52
N PHE A 32 -5.94 -1.28 7.34
CA PHE A 32 -6.22 -0.47 8.51
C PHE A 32 -5.71 -1.19 9.77
N LEU A 33 -4.61 -0.70 10.34
CA LEU A 33 -3.94 -1.35 11.48
C LEU A 33 -3.75 -0.34 12.60
N SER A 34 -4.20 -0.69 13.81
CA SER A 34 -4.00 0.12 15.01
C SER A 34 -4.45 1.59 14.86
N GLY A 35 -5.48 1.85 14.05
CA GLY A 35 -6.00 3.21 13.81
C GLY A 35 -5.24 4.02 12.78
N VAL A 36 -4.29 3.41 12.04
CA VAL A 36 -3.51 4.07 11.00
C VAL A 36 -3.71 3.34 9.67
N ASP A 37 -3.97 4.13 8.63
CA ASP A 37 -4.02 3.64 7.27
C ASP A 37 -2.63 3.42 6.69
N ARG A 38 -2.40 2.21 6.20
CA ARG A 38 -1.13 1.79 5.61
C ARG A 38 -1.37 1.17 4.24
N LEU A 39 -0.40 1.35 3.36
CA LEU A 39 -0.41 0.74 2.04
C LEU A 39 0.88 -0.02 1.85
N THR A 40 0.77 -1.34 1.86
CA THR A 40 1.88 -2.23 1.58
C THR A 40 2.08 -2.30 0.08
N VAL A 41 3.34 -2.24 -0.34
CA VAL A 41 3.75 -2.34 -1.73
C VAL A 41 4.53 -3.63 -1.90
N THR A 42 4.12 -4.47 -2.85
CA THR A 42 4.84 -5.70 -3.20
C THR A 42 5.24 -5.68 -4.66
N ALA A 43 6.44 -6.14 -4.97
CA ALA A 43 7.01 -6.21 -6.30
C ALA A 43 7.29 -7.68 -6.64
N SER A 44 6.63 -8.23 -7.67
CA SER A 44 6.81 -9.63 -8.08
C SER A 44 6.62 -10.69 -6.96
N GLY A 45 5.89 -10.36 -5.90
CA GLY A 45 5.67 -11.24 -4.75
C GLY A 45 6.56 -10.94 -3.54
N ASP A 46 7.57 -10.07 -3.69
CA ASP A 46 8.43 -9.62 -2.60
C ASP A 46 7.91 -8.33 -1.98
N HIS A 47 8.09 -8.18 -0.67
CA HIS A 47 7.73 -6.96 0.05
C HIS A 47 8.72 -5.84 -0.28
N LEU A 48 8.23 -4.78 -0.93
CA LEU A 48 9.05 -3.63 -1.29
C LEU A 48 9.11 -2.60 -0.16
N GLY A 49 8.01 -2.46 0.58
CA GLY A 49 7.91 -1.52 1.69
C GLY A 49 6.48 -1.07 1.97
N VAL A 50 6.36 -0.11 2.87
CA VAL A 50 5.08 0.45 3.31
C VAL A 50 5.03 1.93 3.01
N VAL A 51 3.94 2.41 2.44
CA VAL A 51 3.63 3.83 2.34
C VAL A 51 2.66 4.19 3.46
N GLU A 52 3.05 5.18 4.27
CA GLU A 52 2.26 5.70 5.38
C GLU A 52 1.92 7.19 5.16
N GLN A 53 1.07 7.72 6.04
CA GLN A 53 0.65 9.14 6.05
C GLN A 53 -0.03 9.59 4.74
N LEU A 54 -0.75 8.68 4.10
CA LEU A 54 -1.41 8.89 2.80
C LEU A 54 -2.56 9.91 2.84
N GLU A 55 -3.14 10.13 4.02
CA GLU A 55 -4.12 11.19 4.26
C GLU A 55 -3.50 12.58 4.43
N SER A 56 -2.18 12.66 4.62
CA SER A 56 -1.45 13.90 4.83
C SER A 56 -0.91 14.49 3.52
N ASN A 57 -0.45 15.74 3.57
CA ASN A 57 0.29 16.36 2.46
C ASN A 57 1.76 15.90 2.36
N SER A 58 2.16 14.88 3.13
CA SER A 58 3.54 14.39 3.19
C SER A 58 3.58 12.86 3.30
N PRO A 59 3.05 12.13 2.29
CA PRO A 59 3.16 10.68 2.25
C PRO A 59 4.63 10.26 2.27
N ARG A 60 4.92 9.11 2.89
CA ARG A 60 6.29 8.62 2.99
C ARG A 60 6.35 7.13 2.73
N LEU A 61 7.30 6.73 1.88
CA LEU A 61 7.71 5.35 1.70
C LEU A 61 8.74 4.97 2.76
N LEU A 62 8.47 3.87 3.46
CA LEU A 62 9.40 3.15 4.32
C LEU A 62 9.84 1.90 3.54
N PRO A 63 10.99 1.95 2.86
CA PRO A 63 11.45 0.85 2.02
C PRO A 63 11.94 -0.33 2.85
N ASP A 64 11.77 -1.53 2.33
CA ASP A 64 12.52 -2.69 2.80
C ASP A 64 13.98 -2.60 2.36
N SER A 65 14.90 -3.17 3.13
CA SER A 65 16.34 -2.97 2.89
C SER A 65 16.76 -3.50 1.51
N ASP A 66 16.15 -4.60 1.08
CA ASP A 66 16.49 -5.29 -0.17
C ASP A 66 16.10 -4.49 -1.43
N TRP A 67 15.26 -3.46 -1.28
CA TRP A 67 14.75 -2.63 -2.38
C TRP A 67 15.33 -1.22 -2.39
N SER A 68 16.14 -0.86 -1.40
CA SER A 68 16.63 0.52 -1.22
C SER A 68 17.44 1.00 -2.43
N ASP A 69 18.36 0.18 -2.95
CA ASP A 69 19.16 0.51 -4.15
C ASP A 69 18.29 0.78 -5.38
N TRP A 70 17.24 -0.03 -5.58
CA TRP A 70 16.32 0.16 -6.70
C TRP A 70 15.51 1.45 -6.54
N LEU A 71 15.05 1.75 -5.33
CA LEU A 71 14.21 2.91 -5.01
C LEU A 71 14.97 4.25 -5.05
N ASP A 72 16.25 4.24 -4.71
CA ASP A 72 17.13 5.42 -4.74
C ASP A 72 17.53 5.84 -6.18
N THR A 73 17.15 5.05 -7.18
CA THR A 73 17.43 5.34 -8.59
C THR A 73 16.31 6.17 -9.23
N ASP A 74 16.69 7.23 -9.95
CA ASP A 74 15.82 7.98 -10.87
C ASP A 74 14.41 8.35 -10.32
N GLY A 75 14.34 8.73 -9.04
CA GLY A 75 13.07 9.14 -8.40
C GLY A 75 12.01 8.04 -8.38
N ARG A 76 12.41 6.76 -8.36
CA ARG A 76 11.48 5.63 -8.27
C ARG A 76 10.66 5.68 -6.99
N ALA A 77 11.29 5.99 -5.85
CA ALA A 77 10.58 6.17 -4.59
C ALA A 77 9.42 7.18 -4.71
N ASP A 78 9.66 8.34 -5.33
CA ASP A 78 8.62 9.37 -5.52
C ASP A 78 7.46 8.87 -6.39
N ARG A 79 7.77 8.08 -7.42
CA ARG A 79 6.76 7.49 -8.30
C ARG A 79 5.94 6.40 -7.61
N VAL A 80 6.56 5.59 -6.76
CA VAL A 80 5.88 4.62 -5.89
C VAL A 80 4.94 5.36 -4.93
N VAL A 81 5.41 6.43 -4.30
CA VAL A 81 4.59 7.26 -3.39
C VAL A 81 3.41 7.89 -4.13
N ALA A 82 3.64 8.49 -5.31
CA ALA A 82 2.58 9.07 -6.11
C ALA A 82 1.55 8.03 -6.57
N ALA A 83 2.00 6.81 -6.90
CA ALA A 83 1.10 5.69 -7.22
C ALA A 83 0.28 5.29 -5.98
N ALA A 84 0.91 5.14 -4.81
CA ALA A 84 0.23 4.81 -3.57
C ALA A 84 -0.83 5.85 -3.20
N GLN A 85 -0.57 7.15 -3.38
CA GLN A 85 -1.56 8.21 -3.16
C GLN A 85 -2.76 8.10 -4.11
N ARG A 86 -2.53 7.81 -5.39
CA ARG A 86 -3.65 7.59 -6.34
C ARG A 86 -4.51 6.40 -5.91
N GLN A 87 -3.87 5.30 -5.53
CA GLN A 87 -4.56 4.10 -5.06
C GLN A 87 -5.33 4.36 -3.75
N TRP A 88 -4.75 5.13 -2.83
CA TRP A 88 -5.42 5.60 -1.62
C TRP A 88 -6.70 6.39 -1.90
N HIS A 89 -6.67 7.32 -2.86
CA HIS A 89 -7.86 8.08 -3.23
C HIS A 89 -8.91 7.18 -3.90
N HIS A 90 -8.49 6.25 -4.77
CA HIS A 90 -9.40 5.30 -5.43
C HIS A 90 -10.04 4.32 -4.44
N ARG A 91 -9.34 3.93 -3.37
CA ARG A 91 -9.90 3.11 -2.27
C ARG A 91 -11.20 3.69 -1.73
N GLY A 92 -11.30 5.01 -1.60
CA GLY A 92 -12.53 5.67 -1.13
C GLY A 92 -13.75 5.35 -1.98
N GLU A 93 -13.57 5.23 -3.30
CA GLU A 93 -14.64 4.86 -4.24
C GLU A 93 -15.06 3.40 -4.05
N ILE A 94 -14.09 2.50 -3.86
CA ILE A 94 -14.33 1.06 -3.64
C ILE A 94 -15.07 0.82 -2.32
N VAL A 95 -14.63 1.48 -1.23
CA VAL A 95 -15.25 1.35 0.09
C VAL A 95 -16.66 1.94 0.10
N ALA A 96 -16.87 3.09 -0.56
CA ALA A 96 -18.19 3.70 -0.67
C ALA A 96 -19.16 2.84 -1.50
N ASP A 97 -18.72 2.29 -2.64
CA ASP A 97 -19.51 1.38 -3.46
C ASP A 97 -19.87 0.09 -2.69
N ARG A 98 -18.94 -0.47 -1.92
CA ARG A 98 -19.21 -1.63 -1.05
C ARG A 98 -20.25 -1.30 0.03
N ALA A 99 -20.10 -0.17 0.73
CA ALA A 99 -21.05 0.26 1.76
C ALA A 99 -22.46 0.50 1.19
N LEU A 100 -22.57 1.02 -0.04
CA LEU A 100 -23.86 1.18 -0.72
C LEU A 100 -24.51 -0.17 -1.08
N ARG A 101 -23.72 -1.16 -1.51
CA ARG A 101 -24.22 -2.52 -1.82
C ARG A 101 -24.67 -3.26 -0.57
N GLU A 102 -23.90 -3.16 0.52
CA GLU A 102 -24.19 -3.83 1.79
C GLU A 102 -25.32 -3.11 2.58
N GLY A 103 -25.37 -1.77 2.54
CA GLY A 103 -26.41 -0.97 3.18
C GLY A 103 -27.75 -0.91 2.42
N GLY A 104 -27.78 -1.40 1.18
CA GLY A 104 -29.00 -1.53 0.35
C GLY A 104 -29.82 -2.80 0.61
N GLN A 105 -29.35 -3.70 1.49
CA GLN A 105 -30.13 -4.84 1.99
C GLN A 105 -30.78 -4.48 3.34
N LEU A 106 -31.89 -3.76 3.32
CA LEU A 106 -32.82 -3.66 4.45
C LEU A 106 -34.27 -3.78 3.96
#